data_AF-A0A533WPJ0-F1
#
_entry.id   AF-A0A533WPJ0-F1
#
_cell.length_a   1.000
_cell.length_b   1.000
_cell.length_c   1.000
_cell.angle_alpha   90.00
_cell.angle_beta   90.00
_cell.angle_gamma   90.00
#
_symmetry.space_group_name_H-M   'P 1'
#
loop_
_entity.id
_entity.type
_entity.pdbx_description
1 polymer ?
#
loop_
_entity_poly.entity_id
_entity_poly.type
_entity_poly.pdbx_seq_one_letter_code
_entity_poly.pdbx_strand_id
1 'polypeptide(L)' 'MAQFKLVVSDAKGKSIAQELKDRAAQPLLGSRIGSVIDASVIGVAGGKLKVTGGSDKSGTPMRADVHGGVK' A
#
# COMPACT_ATOMS: atom_id res chain seq x y z
N MET A 1 3.66 -10.21 13.17
CA MET A 1 4.36 -9.86 11.91
C MET A 1 3.31 -9.48 10.89
N ALA A 2 3.38 -8.27 10.35
CA ALA A 2 2.39 -7.79 9.40
C ALA A 2 2.81 -8.22 7.99
N GLN A 3 2.06 -9.15 7.40
CA GLN A 3 2.21 -9.55 6.02
C GLN A 3 1.22 -8.73 5.20
N PHE A 4 1.75 -7.98 4.22
CA PHE A 4 0.93 -7.16 3.34
C PHE A 4 0.95 -7.76 1.94
N LYS A 5 -0.23 -7.91 1.36
CA LYS A 5 -0.38 -8.18 -0.06
C LYS A 5 -0.55 -6.83 -0.76
N LEU A 6 0.49 -6.39 -1.47
CA LEU A 6 0.47 -5.16 -2.22
C LEU A 6 0.01 -5.44 -3.65
N VAL A 7 -0.89 -4.62 -4.17
CA VAL A 7 -1.27 -4.65 -5.58
C VAL A 7 -0.77 -3.37 -6.22
N VAL A 8 0.19 -3.50 -7.13
CA VAL A 8 0.76 -2.38 -7.89
C VAL A 8 0.08 -2.37 -9.24
N SER A 9 -0.71 -1.33 -9.50
CA SER A 9 -1.35 -1.10 -10.79
C SER A 9 -0.61 -0.01 -11.54
N ASP A 10 -0.23 -0.30 -12.79
CA ASP A 10 0.26 0.68 -13.75
C ASP A 10 -0.92 1.40 -14.41
N ALA A 11 -0.71 2.65 -14.85
CA ALA A 11 -1.71 3.44 -15.59
C ALA A 11 -2.14 2.77 -16.91
N LYS A 12 -1.32 1.84 -17.42
CA LYS A 12 -1.62 0.99 -18.58
C LYS A 12 -2.56 -0.19 -18.27
N GLY A 13 -3.04 -0.32 -17.03
CA GLY A 13 -3.99 -1.35 -16.62
C GLY A 13 -3.38 -2.69 -16.20
N LYS A 14 -2.04 -2.83 -16.22
CA LYS A 14 -1.37 -4.01 -15.66
C LYS A 14 -1.36 -3.91 -14.14
N SER A 15 -1.77 -4.97 -13.47
CA SER A 15 -1.70 -5.07 -12.01
C SER A 15 -0.84 -6.26 -11.63
N ILE A 16 0.14 -6.06 -10.75
CA ILE A 16 0.97 -7.11 -10.18
C ILE A 16 0.68 -7.20 -8.67
N ALA A 17 0.51 -8.42 -8.18
CA ALA A 17 0.38 -8.68 -6.75
C ALA A 17 1.75 -9.12 -6.21
N GLN A 18 2.22 -8.45 -5.16
CA GLN A 18 3.47 -8.77 -4.50
C GLN A 18 3.25 -8.87 -2.99
N GLU A 19 3.85 -9.89 -2.38
CA GLU A 19 3.82 -10.03 -0.93
C GLU A 19 5.01 -9.30 -0.31
N LEU A 20 4.74 -8.41 0.64
CA LEU A 20 5.73 -7.74 1.46
C LEU A 20 5.69 -8.30 2.87
N LYS A 21 6.87 -8.62 3.40
CA LYS A 21 7.06 -9.12 4.76
C LYS A 21 7.91 -8.16 5.57
N ASP A 22 7.48 -7.92 6.81
CA ASP A 22 8.20 -7.25 7.89
C ASP A 22 8.89 -5.93 7.52
N ARG A 23 10.14 -5.96 7.06
CA ARG A 23 10.95 -4.74 6.85
C ARG A 23 10.43 -3.85 5.73
N ALA A 24 9.98 -4.46 4.64
CA ALA A 24 9.49 -3.71 3.48
C ALA A 24 8.10 -3.07 3.73
N ALA A 25 7.38 -3.57 4.74
CA ALA A 25 6.07 -3.07 5.13
C ALA A 25 6.12 -1.92 6.15
N GLN A 26 7.24 -1.75 6.88
CA GLN A 26 7.39 -0.69 7.87
C GLN A 26 7.10 0.72 7.33
N PRO A 27 7.54 1.11 6.13
CA PRO A 27 7.29 2.46 5.63
C PRO A 27 5.86 2.67 5.13
N LEU A 28 5.11 1.57 4.89
CA LEU A 28 3.70 1.62 4.53
C LEU A 28 2.81 1.86 5.76
N LEU A 29 3.27 1.49 6.95
CA LEU A 29 2.57 1.75 8.20
C LEU A 29 2.53 3.25 8.50
N GLY A 30 1.33 3.77 8.76
CA GLY A 30 1.11 5.20 9.01
C GLY A 30 0.97 6.07 7.75
N SER A 31 1.13 5.48 6.56
CA SER A 31 0.80 6.15 5.30
C SER A 31 -0.72 6.35 5.16
N ARG A 32 -1.12 7.45 4.53
CA ARG A 32 -2.54 7.80 4.30
C ARG A 32 -2.93 7.50 2.86
N ILE A 33 -4.22 7.27 2.61
CA ILE A 33 -4.72 7.24 1.22
C ILE A 33 -4.41 8.58 0.56
N GLY A 34 -3.83 8.53 -0.63
CA GLY A 34 -3.36 9.69 -1.38
C GLY A 34 -1.89 10.06 -1.14
N SER A 35 -1.22 9.47 -0.14
CA SER A 35 0.20 9.73 0.09
C SER A 35 1.06 9.14 -1.02
N VAL A 36 2.12 9.86 -1.35
CA VAL A 36 3.13 9.43 -2.31
C VAL A 36 4.32 8.87 -1.54
N ILE A 37 4.63 7.61 -1.83
CA ILE A 37 5.73 6.85 -1.24
C ILE A 37 6.71 6.46 -2.34
N ASP A 38 7.97 6.29 -1.97
CA ASP A 38 9.00 5.88 -2.91
C ASP A 38 8.80 4.41 -3.32
N ALA A 39 8.93 4.06 -4.60
CA ALA A 39 8.81 2.67 -5.07
C ALA A 39 9.97 1.79 -4.59
N SER A 40 11.00 2.38 -3.98
CA SER A 40 12.11 1.66 -3.35
C SER A 40 11.65 0.66 -2.27
N VAL A 41 10.50 0.90 -1.60
CA VAL A 41 9.96 -0.09 -0.62
C VAL A 41 9.60 -1.43 -1.23
N ILE A 42 9.29 -1.45 -2.53
CA ILE A 42 8.88 -2.67 -3.25
C ILE A 42 10.00 -3.19 -4.15
N GLY A 43 11.21 -2.62 -4.05
CA GLY A 43 12.35 -2.98 -4.89
C GLY A 43 12.24 -2.47 -6.33
N VAL A 44 11.36 -1.51 -6.62
CA VAL A 44 11.24 -0.86 -7.92
C VAL A 44 12.07 0.42 -7.90
N ALA A 45 13.18 0.44 -8.64
CA ALA A 45 14.09 1.57 -8.67
C ALA A 45 13.50 2.77 -9.44
N GLY A 46 13.44 3.94 -8.79
CA GLY A 46 13.17 5.23 -9.43
C GLY A 46 11.69 5.59 -9.66
N GLY A 47 10.75 4.88 -9.05
CA GLY A 47 9.32 5.16 -9.14
C GLY A 47 8.76 5.89 -7.92
N LYS A 48 7.68 6.66 -8.10
CA LYS A 48 6.82 7.10 -6.99
C LYS A 48 5.51 6.33 -7.06
N LEU A 49 5.06 5.80 -5.94
CA LEU A 49 3.79 5.11 -5.82
C LEU A 49 2.83 5.97 -5.03
N LYS A 50 1.56 5.98 -5.45
CA LYS A 50 0.48 6.62 -4.70
C LYS A 50 -0.32 5.53 -4.01
N VAL A 51 -0.54 5.68 -2.71
CA VAL A 51 -1.47 4.82 -1.97
C VAL A 51 -2.90 5.17 -2.43
N THR A 52 -3.55 4.28 -3.14
CA THR A 52 -4.92 4.49 -3.65
C THR A 52 -5.99 3.98 -2.70
N GLY A 53 -5.63 3.04 -1.82
CA GLY A 53 -6.54 2.44 -0.84
C GLY A 53 -5.96 1.15 -0.27
N GLY A 54 -6.82 0.38 0.38
CA GLY A 54 -6.48 -0.91 0.95
C GLY A 54 -7.70 -1.58 1.57
N SER A 55 -7.51 -2.80 2.07
CA SER A 55 -8.52 -3.54 2.81
C SER A 55 -7.90 -4.12 4.08
N ASP A 56 -8.70 -4.22 5.14
CA ASP A 56 -8.32 -4.92 6.36
C ASP A 56 -8.44 -6.45 6.20
N LYS A 57 -8.19 -7.19 7.29
CA LYS A 57 -8.36 -8.66 7.33
C LYS A 57 -9.83 -9.09 7.15
N SER A 58 -10.79 -8.24 7.51
CA SER A 58 -12.24 -8.44 7.39
C SER A 58 -12.76 -8.26 5.97
N GLY A 59 -11.97 -7.65 5.08
CA GLY A 59 -12.42 -7.16 3.78
C GLY A 59 -13.05 -5.76 3.82
N THR A 60 -13.01 -5.07 4.96
CA THR A 60 -13.44 -3.68 5.10
C THR A 60 -12.52 -2.79 4.26
N PRO A 61 -13.04 -2.02 3.29
CA PRO A 61 -12.23 -1.11 2.50
C PRO A 61 -11.81 0.11 3.32
N MET A 62 -10.59 0.58 3.10
CA MET A 62 -10.14 1.85 3.65
C MET A 62 -10.82 3.01 2.91
N ARG A 63 -11.25 4.03 3.66
CA ARG A 63 -11.98 5.18 3.15
C ARG A 63 -11.14 6.45 3.31
N ALA A 64 -10.99 7.24 2.23
CA ALA A 64 -10.09 8.40 2.21
C ALA A 64 -10.62 9.59 3.04
N ASP A 65 -11.93 9.63 3.26
CA ASP A 65 -12.66 10.59 4.08
C ASP A 65 -12.54 10.30 5.59
N VAL A 66 -12.24 9.06 5.97
CA VAL A 66 -12.15 8.63 7.37
C VAL A 66 -10.72 8.79 7.88
N HIS A 67 -10.54 9.75 8.78
CA HIS A 67 -9.27 9.96 9.48
C HIS A 67 -9.18 8.99 10.66
N GLY A 68 -8.29 8.00 10.57
CA GLY A 68 -7.89 7.19 11.72
C GLY A 68 -7.87 5.69 11.43
N GLY A 69 -6.87 5.01 12.00
CA GLY A 69 -6.84 3.55 12.11
C GLY A 69 -7.55 3.17 13.40
N VAL A 70 -8.86 2.98 13.34
CA VAL A 70 -9.62 2.44 14.46
C VAL A 70 -10.22 1.10 14.04
N LYS A 71 -9.65 0.06 14.65
CA LYS A 71 -9.86 -1.39 14.47
C LYS A 71 -9.29 -2.03 13.21
#